data_AF-A0A4S3J262-F1
#
_entry.id   AF-A0A4S3J262-F1
#
_cell.length_a   1.000
_cell.length_b   1.000
_cell.length_c   1.000
_cell.angle_alpha   90.00
_cell.angle_beta   90.00
_cell.angle_gamma   90.00
#
_symmetry.space_group_name_H-M   'P 1'
#
loop_
_entity.id
_entity.type
_entity.pdbx_description
1 polymer ?
#
loop_
_entity_poly.entity_id
_entity_poly.type
_entity_poly.pdbx_seq_one_letter_code
_entity_poly.pdbx_strand_id
1 'polypeptide(L)'
;MDLFIYNPVYRLWICTPCGYAVTATDLNTHLAKRHTGHHSATSRSLRQAAWDQMQRRPWLDPSKEPCPVAGPDSAPIEGLPIFRGLGCPRCDYVARSPAVIAGHYRKTHARDAPPGLPRPPWRPVQCQRFFSHGAGSSFFVVIPPRPAPVPLVSESEFTHTQLVRDLQARRTAVERANGVAPTSRGPTEVCPWLDLTQWPRYIGGHGFTAVAQLGALPDPTTEPVLAAVAESVARLVRHACGSIRERKIKSSTSSGLTDTTYRRYTQVWQRLVCFAYRTGQPNSPTRLNHSLTRAQSAWLCCLTDRARAVQEPGEGHRTAEAQALLDQACLYFSISLLDHTLRGDLFESVVVRFLAVLGVDANRQVYRDACSYTSFFSALVKVAQLLVIQQAVRAAADGEVPHPAAALDEMRGRFMVYWSDDQQTLFYQGLELGMSALRNFAQL
;
A
#
# COMPACT_ATOMS: atom_id res chain seq x y z
N MET A 1 -20.86 2.18 28.67
CA MET A 1 -19.78 3.17 28.41
C MET A 1 -18.96 2.60 27.27
N ASP A 2 -19.19 3.08 26.05
CA ASP A 2 -18.80 2.38 24.81
C ASP A 2 -17.29 2.45 24.52
N LEU A 3 -16.54 3.14 25.38
CA LEU A 3 -15.08 3.29 25.32
C LEU A 3 -14.34 2.14 25.98
N PHE A 4 -14.99 1.33 26.83
CA PHE A 4 -14.32 0.32 27.64
C PHE A 4 -14.89 -1.08 27.46
N ILE A 5 -13.99 -2.05 27.40
CA ILE A 5 -14.29 -3.48 27.50
C ILE A 5 -13.88 -3.95 28.90
N TYR A 6 -14.77 -4.65 29.59
CA TYR A 6 -14.44 -5.32 30.85
C TYR A 6 -13.95 -6.73 30.58
N ASN A 7 -12.74 -7.05 31.02
CA ASN A 7 -12.24 -8.42 31.04
C ASN A 7 -12.47 -9.02 32.45
N PRO A 8 -13.39 -9.99 32.61
CA PRO A 8 -13.70 -10.58 33.91
C PRO A 8 -12.59 -11.49 34.44
N VAL A 9 -11.80 -12.12 33.56
CA VAL A 9 -10.72 -13.05 33.94
C VAL A 9 -9.61 -12.31 34.66
N TYR A 10 -9.21 -11.15 34.14
CA TYR A 10 -8.13 -10.34 34.70
C TYR A 10 -8.65 -9.18 35.57
N ARG A 11 -9.97 -8.99 35.68
CA ARG A 11 -10.62 -7.88 36.39
C ARG A 11 -10.15 -6.51 35.87
N LEU A 12 -10.07 -6.34 34.55
CA LEU A 12 -9.54 -5.14 33.90
C LEU A 12 -10.59 -4.39 33.12
N TRP A 13 -10.52 -3.06 33.16
CA TRP A 13 -11.23 -2.18 32.23
C TRP A 13 -10.27 -1.67 31.17
N ILE A 14 -10.48 -2.09 29.93
CA ILE A 14 -9.58 -1.80 28.79
C ILE A 14 -10.22 -0.70 27.95
N CYS A 15 -9.51 0.42 27.80
CA CYS A 15 -9.94 1.51 26.93
C CYS A 15 -9.63 1.15 25.47
N THR A 16 -10.66 0.91 24.65
CA THR A 16 -10.48 0.40 23.28
C THR A 16 -9.76 1.38 22.34
N PRO A 17 -10.00 2.71 22.38
CA PRO A 17 -9.26 3.64 21.51
C PRO A 17 -7.82 3.86 21.96
N CYS A 18 -7.53 3.72 23.25
CA CYS A 18 -6.19 3.95 23.80
C CYS A 18 -5.33 2.67 23.83
N GLY A 19 -5.95 1.49 23.84
CA GLY A 19 -5.28 0.19 23.79
C GLY A 19 -4.51 -0.15 25.07
N TYR A 20 -5.02 0.23 26.24
CA TYR A 20 -4.47 -0.19 27.53
C TYR A 20 -5.55 -0.19 28.62
N ALA A 21 -5.32 -0.98 29.67
CA ALA A 21 -6.16 -1.02 30.85
C ALA A 21 -5.98 0.24 31.70
N VAL A 22 -7.08 0.71 32.28
CA VAL A 22 -7.10 1.82 33.24
C VAL A 22 -7.22 1.28 34.66
N THR A 23 -6.47 1.87 35.59
CA THR A 23 -6.63 1.60 37.03
C THR A 23 -7.78 2.44 37.58
N ALA A 24 -8.32 2.05 38.75
CA ALA A 24 -9.43 2.78 39.36
C ALA A 24 -8.99 4.23 39.49
N THR A 25 -7.94 4.50 40.26
CA THR A 25 -7.40 5.84 40.50
C THR A 25 -7.17 6.69 39.24
N ASP A 26 -6.83 6.08 38.10
CA ASP A 26 -6.51 6.81 36.87
C ASP A 26 -7.70 7.04 35.93
N LEU A 27 -8.87 6.41 36.15
CA LEU A 27 -10.01 6.48 35.22
C LEU A 27 -10.45 7.92 34.93
N ASN A 28 -10.66 8.70 35.99
CA ASN A 28 -11.13 10.09 35.86
C ASN A 28 -10.11 10.97 35.14
N THR A 29 -8.82 10.81 35.47
CA THR A 29 -7.71 11.53 34.82
C THR A 29 -7.55 11.11 33.36
N HIS A 30 -7.71 9.83 33.07
CA HIS A 30 -7.65 9.27 31.73
C HIS A 30 -8.76 9.84 30.84
N LEU A 31 -10.02 9.77 31.30
CA LEU A 31 -11.17 10.34 30.58
C LEU A 31 -10.98 11.85 30.32
N ALA A 32 -10.52 12.59 31.32
CA ALA A 32 -10.28 14.02 31.21
C ALA A 32 -9.16 14.41 30.24
N LYS A 33 -8.14 13.56 30.04
CA LYS A 33 -6.98 13.88 29.19
C LYS A 33 -7.06 13.27 27.79
N ARG A 34 -7.66 12.10 27.65
CA ARG A 34 -7.66 11.33 26.39
C ARG A 34 -9.01 11.33 25.67
N HIS A 35 -10.09 11.67 26.37
CA HIS A 35 -11.47 11.60 25.84
C HIS A 35 -12.27 12.88 26.10
N THR A 36 -11.64 14.05 25.97
CA THR A 36 -12.29 15.36 26.20
C THR A 36 -13.49 15.63 25.29
N GLY A 37 -13.46 15.14 24.06
CA GLY A 37 -14.54 15.30 23.07
C GLY A 37 -15.62 14.21 23.09
N HIS A 38 -15.54 13.23 23.99
CA HIS A 38 -16.52 12.14 24.03
C HIS A 38 -17.71 12.50 24.92
N HIS A 39 -18.94 12.35 24.40
CA HIS A 39 -20.18 12.78 25.06
C HIS A 39 -20.36 12.25 26.49
N SER A 40 -19.85 11.06 26.82
CA SER A 40 -19.90 10.48 28.17
C SER A 40 -18.76 10.90 29.11
N ALA A 41 -17.84 11.75 28.66
CA ALA A 41 -16.65 12.19 29.40
C ALA A 41 -16.44 13.72 29.37
N THR A 42 -17.37 14.47 28.76
CA THR A 42 -17.34 15.93 28.57
C THR A 42 -17.39 16.70 29.89
N SER A 43 -18.18 16.25 30.87
CA SER A 43 -18.33 16.92 32.15
C SER A 43 -17.77 16.09 33.32
N ARG A 44 -17.48 16.76 34.44
CA ARG A 44 -17.03 16.09 35.67
C ARG A 44 -18.10 15.13 36.23
N SER A 45 -19.38 15.51 36.17
CA SER A 45 -20.48 14.67 36.64
C SER A 45 -20.64 13.40 35.80
N LEU A 46 -20.46 13.48 34.49
CA LEU A 46 -20.53 12.31 33.60
C LEU A 46 -19.35 11.35 33.81
N ARG A 47 -18.14 11.88 34.05
CA ARG A 47 -16.98 11.06 34.44
C ARG A 47 -17.21 10.36 35.79
N GLN A 48 -17.82 11.04 36.76
CA GLN A 48 -18.16 10.44 38.04
C GLN A 48 -19.26 9.37 37.90
N ALA A 49 -20.30 9.60 37.10
CA ALA A 49 -21.33 8.60 36.83
C ALA A 49 -20.75 7.35 36.15
N ALA A 50 -19.78 7.52 35.24
CA ALA A 50 -19.07 6.41 34.62
C ALA A 50 -18.21 5.65 35.62
N TRP A 51 -17.52 6.35 36.51
CA TRP A 51 -16.82 5.74 37.64
C TRP A 51 -17.77 4.89 38.49
N ASP A 52 -18.89 5.48 38.92
CA ASP A 52 -19.85 4.83 39.82
C ASP A 52 -20.48 3.58 39.19
N GLN A 53 -20.60 3.57 37.87
CA GLN A 53 -21.02 2.40 37.11
C GLN A 53 -19.92 1.32 37.07
N MET A 54 -18.67 1.70 36.78
CA MET A 54 -17.57 0.76 36.56
C MET A 54 -17.00 0.17 37.86
N GLN A 55 -17.12 0.87 38.99
CA GLN A 55 -16.68 0.37 40.31
C GLN A 55 -17.55 -0.78 40.84
N ARG A 56 -18.74 -1.02 40.25
CA ARG A 56 -19.62 -2.13 40.64
C ARG A 56 -19.05 -3.51 40.31
N ARG A 57 -18.03 -3.58 39.45
CA ARG A 57 -17.30 -4.80 39.13
C ARG A 57 -15.94 -4.80 39.82
N PRO A 58 -15.35 -5.97 40.13
CA PRO A 58 -14.00 -6.04 40.70
C PRO A 58 -12.93 -5.47 39.75
N TRP A 59 -11.94 -4.75 40.29
CA TRP A 59 -10.79 -4.22 39.55
C TRP A 59 -9.50 -4.85 40.08
N LEU A 60 -8.57 -5.13 39.17
CA LEU A 60 -7.19 -5.40 39.53
C LEU A 60 -6.53 -4.12 40.05
N ASP A 61 -5.87 -4.21 41.21
CA ASP A 61 -5.03 -3.13 41.74
C ASP A 61 -3.55 -3.52 41.66
N PRO A 62 -2.81 -3.07 40.63
CA PRO A 62 -1.41 -3.43 40.43
C PRO A 62 -0.47 -2.96 41.55
N SER A 63 -0.94 -2.07 42.43
CA SER A 63 -0.18 -1.61 43.60
C SER A 63 -0.30 -2.53 44.80
N LYS A 64 -1.34 -3.38 44.85
CA LYS A 64 -1.65 -4.26 45.99
C LYS A 64 -1.51 -5.73 45.68
N GLU A 65 -1.72 -6.13 44.43
CA GLU A 65 -1.63 -7.51 43.97
C GLU A 65 -0.77 -7.61 42.70
N PRO A 66 0.06 -8.67 42.58
CA PRO A 66 0.84 -8.89 41.36
C PRO A 66 -0.10 -9.11 40.17
N CYS A 67 0.24 -8.49 39.03
CA CYS A 67 -0.52 -8.72 37.81
C CYS A 67 -0.47 -10.21 37.44
N PRO A 68 -1.62 -10.84 37.12
CA PRO A 68 -1.64 -12.22 36.69
C PRO A 68 -0.77 -12.36 35.44
N VAL A 69 0.28 -13.16 35.51
CA VAL A 69 1.08 -13.48 34.32
C VAL A 69 0.25 -14.47 33.53
N ALA A 70 -0.27 -14.03 32.39
CA ALA A 70 -0.86 -14.94 31.44
C ALA A 70 0.28 -15.90 31.03
N GLY A 71 0.08 -17.22 31.23
CA GLY A 71 1.11 -18.22 30.96
C GLY A 71 1.63 -18.12 29.51
N PRO A 72 2.78 -18.75 29.20
CA PRO A 72 3.38 -18.71 27.86
C PRO A 72 2.42 -19.16 26.74
N ASP A 73 1.35 -19.88 27.09
CA ASP A 73 0.34 -20.40 26.17
C ASP A 73 -0.99 -19.63 26.13
N SER A 74 -1.03 -18.40 26.65
CA SER A 74 -2.26 -17.62 26.75
C SER A 74 -2.69 -16.98 25.42
N ALA A 75 -3.98 -17.07 25.10
CA ALA A 75 -4.58 -16.36 23.97
C ALA A 75 -4.52 -14.84 24.19
N PRO A 76 -4.46 -14.02 23.11
CA PRO A 76 -4.39 -12.58 23.26
C PRO A 76 -5.65 -12.03 23.90
N ILE A 77 -5.47 -11.07 24.79
CA ILE A 77 -6.53 -10.40 25.51
C ILE A 77 -7.17 -9.36 24.59
N GLU A 78 -8.48 -9.49 24.39
CA GLU A 78 -9.28 -8.59 23.56
C GLU A 78 -9.18 -7.14 24.06
N GLY A 79 -9.04 -6.20 23.13
CA GLY A 79 -8.90 -4.77 23.41
C GLY A 79 -7.47 -4.31 23.73
N LEU A 80 -6.50 -5.22 23.93
CA LEU A 80 -5.08 -4.88 24.10
C LEU A 80 -4.28 -5.09 22.79
N PRO A 81 -3.40 -4.15 22.41
CA PRO A 81 -2.56 -4.28 21.22
C PRO A 81 -1.50 -5.37 21.40
N ILE A 82 -1.33 -6.20 20.37
CA ILE A 82 -0.26 -7.20 20.29
C ILE A 82 0.99 -6.53 19.72
N PHE A 83 2.13 -6.70 20.39
CA PHE A 83 3.41 -6.17 19.96
C PHE A 83 4.39 -7.28 19.59
N ARG A 84 5.29 -6.98 18.65
CA ARG A 84 6.51 -7.78 18.45
C ARG A 84 7.51 -7.42 19.56
N GLY A 85 7.98 -8.43 20.27
CA GLY A 85 8.90 -8.31 21.40
C GLY A 85 10.03 -9.32 21.34
N LEU A 86 10.94 -9.17 22.30
CA LEU A 86 12.10 -10.03 22.51
C LEU A 86 11.96 -10.64 23.91
N GLY A 87 12.01 -11.96 24.00
CA GLY A 87 12.02 -12.73 25.23
C GLY A 87 13.45 -13.06 25.66
N CYS A 88 13.72 -12.94 26.96
CA CYS A 88 14.99 -13.34 27.54
C CYS A 88 15.12 -14.86 27.39
N PRO A 89 16.26 -15.43 26.97
CA PRO A 89 16.39 -16.88 26.83
C PRO A 89 16.41 -17.62 28.18
N ARG A 90 16.67 -16.92 29.29
CA ARG A 90 16.89 -17.52 30.62
C ARG A 90 15.74 -17.32 31.62
N CYS A 91 14.80 -16.42 31.33
CA CYS A 91 13.65 -16.17 32.18
C CYS A 91 12.47 -15.64 31.34
N ASP A 92 11.33 -15.40 31.98
CA ASP A 92 10.10 -14.96 31.32
C ASP A 92 10.06 -13.45 31.01
N TYR A 93 11.19 -12.75 31.17
CA TYR A 93 11.26 -11.33 30.90
C TYR A 93 11.12 -11.02 29.40
N VAL A 94 10.21 -10.11 29.07
CA VAL A 94 9.97 -9.65 27.70
C VAL A 94 10.17 -8.14 27.60
N ALA A 95 10.84 -7.70 26.53
CA ALA A 95 10.94 -6.29 26.19
C ALA A 95 10.85 -6.06 24.70
N ARG A 96 10.39 -4.87 24.30
CA ARG A 96 10.26 -4.48 22.89
C ARG A 96 11.54 -3.93 22.27
N SER A 97 12.52 -3.56 23.09
CA SER A 97 13.76 -2.93 22.63
C SER A 97 14.96 -3.84 22.89
N PRO A 98 15.82 -4.07 21.88
CA PRO A 98 17.08 -4.81 22.05
C PRO A 98 17.97 -4.22 23.16
N ALA A 99 17.96 -2.90 23.34
CA ALA A 99 18.75 -2.23 24.38
C ALA A 99 18.21 -2.53 25.78
N VAL A 100 16.88 -2.59 25.94
CA VAL A 100 16.23 -2.85 27.23
C VAL A 100 16.44 -4.30 27.65
N ILE A 101 16.27 -5.26 26.74
CA ILE A 101 16.50 -6.67 27.05
C ILE A 101 17.97 -6.97 27.31
N ALA A 102 18.89 -6.33 26.58
CA ALA A 102 20.33 -6.43 26.86
C ALA A 102 20.69 -5.80 28.21
N GLY A 103 20.00 -4.73 28.62
CA GLY A 103 20.11 -4.13 29.95
C GLY A 103 19.63 -5.08 31.05
N HIS A 104 18.47 -5.68 30.88
CA HIS A 104 17.95 -6.72 31.80
C HIS A 104 18.92 -7.90 31.90
N TYR A 105 19.35 -8.46 30.77
CA TYR A 105 20.25 -9.62 30.75
C TYR A 105 21.56 -9.35 31.50
N ARG A 106 22.16 -8.17 31.30
CA ARG A 106 23.37 -7.76 32.05
C ARG A 106 23.12 -7.53 33.54
N LYS A 107 21.93 -7.09 33.95
CA LYS A 107 21.66 -6.83 35.37
C LYS A 107 21.29 -8.10 36.12
N THR A 108 20.55 -8.99 35.48
CA THR A 108 19.92 -10.16 36.12
C THR A 108 20.70 -11.45 35.87
N HIS A 109 21.46 -11.55 34.77
CA HIS A 109 22.15 -12.78 34.35
C HIS A 109 23.67 -12.62 34.15
N ALA A 110 24.26 -11.45 34.44
CA ALA A 110 25.69 -11.21 34.19
C ALA A 110 26.65 -12.06 35.04
N ARG A 111 26.24 -12.54 36.21
CA ARG A 111 27.09 -13.42 37.05
C ARG A 111 27.27 -14.82 36.46
N ASP A 112 26.40 -15.20 35.52
CA ASP A 112 26.34 -16.54 34.92
C ASP A 112 26.67 -16.51 33.41
N ALA A 113 27.32 -15.44 32.94
CA ALA A 113 27.70 -15.25 31.54
C ALA A 113 29.20 -15.59 31.36
N PRO A 114 29.55 -16.60 30.54
CA PRO A 114 30.95 -16.88 30.21
C PRO A 114 31.61 -15.66 29.56
N PRO A 115 32.87 -15.32 29.88
CA PRO A 115 33.59 -14.25 29.21
C PRO A 115 33.74 -14.56 27.71
N GLY A 116 33.27 -13.67 26.83
CA GLY A 116 33.62 -13.69 25.40
C GLY A 116 32.58 -14.22 24.41
N LEU A 117 31.35 -14.54 24.81
CA LEU A 117 30.30 -14.93 23.86
C LEU A 117 29.59 -13.72 23.20
N PRO A 118 29.19 -13.83 21.92
CA PRO A 118 28.29 -12.87 21.28
C PRO A 118 26.99 -12.73 22.09
N ARG A 119 26.36 -11.55 22.03
CA ARG A 119 25.05 -11.29 22.66
C ARG A 119 24.09 -12.47 22.36
N PRO A 120 23.42 -13.06 23.36
CA PRO A 120 22.61 -14.25 23.13
C PRO A 120 21.48 -13.93 22.13
N PRO A 121 21.11 -14.89 21.26
CA PRO A 121 19.99 -14.70 20.34
C PRO A 121 18.71 -14.54 21.17
N TRP A 122 18.12 -13.35 21.14
CA TRP A 122 16.85 -13.07 21.81
C TRP A 122 15.72 -13.90 21.19
N ARG A 123 14.82 -14.44 22.01
CA ARG A 123 13.68 -15.21 21.49
C ARG A 123 12.66 -14.23 20.87
N PRO A 124 12.31 -14.31 19.58
CA PRO A 124 11.25 -13.49 19.03
C PRO A 124 9.90 -13.94 19.61
N VAL A 125 9.14 -13.01 20.18
CA VAL A 125 7.83 -13.31 20.81
C VAL A 125 6.77 -12.28 20.40
N GLN A 126 5.50 -12.67 20.44
CA GLN A 126 4.40 -11.72 20.49
C GLN A 126 4.04 -11.44 21.95
N CYS A 127 3.81 -10.19 22.29
CA CYS A 127 3.55 -9.79 23.67
C CYS A 127 2.50 -8.70 23.81
N GLN A 128 1.76 -8.73 24.91
CA GLN A 128 0.83 -7.70 25.32
C GLN A 128 1.28 -7.12 26.67
N ARG A 129 0.64 -6.02 27.07
CA ARG A 129 0.79 -5.43 28.41
C ARG A 129 -0.56 -4.90 28.87
N PHE A 130 -0.82 -4.95 30.17
CA PHE A 130 -2.06 -4.40 30.73
C PHE A 130 -2.02 -2.87 30.76
N PHE A 131 -1.00 -2.31 31.42
CA PHE A 131 -0.92 -0.87 31.68
C PHE A 131 0.18 -0.21 30.84
N SER A 132 -0.01 1.07 30.53
CA SER A 132 0.96 1.81 29.71
C SER A 132 2.23 2.20 30.47
N HIS A 133 2.11 2.42 31.78
CA HIS A 133 3.17 2.85 32.71
C HIS A 133 2.85 2.34 34.13
N GLY A 134 3.83 2.41 35.04
CA GLY A 134 3.65 2.06 36.45
C GLY A 134 3.71 0.56 36.75
N ALA A 135 3.25 0.18 37.94
CA ALA A 135 3.17 -1.23 38.35
C ALA A 135 2.24 -2.01 37.39
N GLY A 136 2.65 -3.21 36.97
CA GLY A 136 1.89 -4.02 36.00
C GLY A 136 2.05 -3.64 34.53
N SER A 137 2.93 -2.71 34.18
CA SER A 137 3.21 -2.32 32.78
C SER A 137 4.17 -3.26 32.04
N SER A 138 4.58 -4.37 32.67
CA SER A 138 5.43 -5.40 32.09
C SER A 138 4.76 -6.09 30.90
N PHE A 139 5.57 -6.51 29.93
CA PHE A 139 5.11 -7.31 28.81
C PHE A 139 5.04 -8.79 29.19
N PHE A 140 4.01 -9.48 28.72
CA PHE A 140 3.84 -10.93 28.84
C PHE A 140 3.63 -11.54 27.45
N VAL A 141 4.03 -12.80 27.27
CA VAL A 141 3.95 -13.53 26.00
C VAL A 141 2.50 -13.95 25.73
N VAL A 142 2.09 -13.92 24.46
CA VAL A 142 0.79 -14.44 24.00
C VAL A 142 0.98 -15.33 22.77
N ILE A 143 0.19 -16.40 22.66
CA ILE A 143 0.12 -17.22 21.43
C ILE A 143 -0.63 -16.41 20.37
N PRO A 144 -0.19 -16.39 19.10
CA PRO A 144 -0.98 -15.80 18.03
C PRO A 144 -2.37 -16.46 17.97
N PRO A 145 -3.47 -15.70 17.89
CA PRO A 145 -4.76 -16.32 17.65
C PRO A 145 -4.67 -17.03 16.28
N ARG A 146 -5.20 -18.27 16.19
CA ARG A 146 -5.42 -18.93 14.89
C ARG A 146 -6.15 -17.91 14.01
N PRO A 147 -5.63 -17.55 12.83
CA PRO A 147 -6.03 -16.30 12.18
C PRO A 147 -7.50 -16.37 11.75
N ALA A 148 -8.35 -15.68 12.50
CA ALA A 148 -9.61 -15.16 11.97
C ALA A 148 -9.29 -13.90 11.14
N PRO A 149 -10.09 -13.58 10.11
CA PRO A 149 -9.74 -12.60 9.08
C PRO A 149 -9.51 -11.22 9.72
N VAL A 150 -8.25 -10.77 9.76
CA VAL A 150 -7.92 -9.44 10.24
C VAL A 150 -8.11 -8.46 9.07
N PRO A 151 -8.78 -7.30 9.27
CA PRO A 151 -8.89 -6.29 8.22
C PRO A 151 -7.49 -5.78 7.87
N LEU A 152 -7.11 -5.91 6.60
CA LEU A 152 -5.90 -5.39 5.99
C LEU A 152 -5.57 -3.96 6.47
N VAL A 153 -4.61 -3.82 7.37
CA VAL A 153 -3.64 -2.72 7.27
C VAL A 153 -2.54 -3.27 6.39
N SER A 154 -2.42 -2.74 5.18
CA SER A 154 -1.52 -3.29 4.17
C SER A 154 -0.07 -3.11 4.59
N GLU A 155 0.63 -4.21 4.89
CA GLU A 155 2.09 -4.26 4.98
C GLU A 155 2.77 -3.64 3.73
N SER A 156 2.07 -3.55 2.58
CA SER A 156 2.60 -2.96 1.35
C SER A 156 3.02 -1.49 1.45
N GLU A 157 2.41 -0.68 2.33
CA GLU A 157 2.81 0.73 2.51
C GLU A 157 4.11 0.88 3.30
N PHE A 158 4.32 -0.01 4.26
CA PHE A 158 5.55 -0.08 5.04
C PHE A 158 6.71 -0.62 4.18
N THR A 159 6.47 -1.66 3.39
CA THR A 159 7.47 -2.24 2.48
C THR A 159 7.85 -1.27 1.36
N HIS A 160 6.88 -0.56 0.76
CA HIS A 160 7.17 0.40 -0.30
C HIS A 160 7.96 1.61 0.21
N THR A 161 7.59 2.16 1.37
CA THR A 161 8.28 3.34 1.93
C THR A 161 9.69 3.00 2.39
N GLN A 162 9.90 1.81 2.98
CA GLN A 162 11.23 1.31 3.32
C GLN A 162 12.07 1.01 2.07
N LEU A 163 11.50 0.33 1.07
CA LEU A 163 12.20 0.03 -0.19
C LEU A 163 12.63 1.32 -0.91
N VAL A 164 11.75 2.32 -1.02
CA VAL A 164 12.09 3.62 -1.61
C VAL A 164 13.20 4.32 -0.80
N ARG A 165 13.15 4.27 0.53
CA ARG A 165 14.19 4.85 1.39
C ARG A 165 15.54 4.14 1.23
N ASP A 166 15.54 2.82 1.17
CA ASP A 166 16.75 2.01 0.98
C ASP A 166 17.36 2.21 -0.40
N LEU A 167 16.53 2.32 -1.45
CA LEU A 167 16.98 2.64 -2.80
C LEU A 167 17.53 4.07 -2.90
N GLN A 168 16.91 5.04 -2.23
CA GLN A 168 17.43 6.42 -2.14
C GLN A 168 18.75 6.49 -1.38
N ALA A 169 18.89 5.74 -0.27
CA ALA A 169 20.13 5.66 0.48
C ALA A 169 21.26 5.06 -0.39
N ARG A 170 20.99 3.97 -1.13
CA ARG A 170 21.92 3.37 -2.09
C ARG A 170 22.30 4.34 -3.21
N ARG A 171 21.35 5.11 -3.73
CA ARG A 171 21.62 6.16 -4.72
C ARG A 171 22.56 7.23 -4.17
N THR A 172 22.30 7.77 -2.99
CA THR A 172 23.20 8.78 -2.39
C THR A 172 24.58 8.21 -2.06
N ALA A 173 24.69 6.91 -1.73
CA ALA A 173 25.96 6.24 -1.54
C ALA A 173 26.73 6.08 -2.86
N VAL A 174 26.04 5.73 -3.95
CA VAL A 174 26.63 5.64 -5.30
C VAL A 174 27.00 7.03 -5.83
N GLU A 175 26.18 8.05 -5.62
CA GLU A 175 26.48 9.44 -6.01
C GLU A 175 27.67 10.01 -5.21
N ARG A 176 27.81 9.66 -3.92
CA ARG A 176 29.02 10.00 -3.13
C ARG A 176 30.25 9.22 -3.56
N ALA A 177 30.10 7.96 -3.98
CA ALA A 177 31.20 7.14 -4.49
C ALA A 177 31.66 7.58 -5.90
N ASN A 178 30.75 8.09 -6.74
CA ASN A 178 31.03 8.59 -8.08
C ASN A 178 31.63 10.01 -8.11
N GLY A 179 31.90 10.63 -6.95
CA GLY A 179 32.80 11.79 -6.85
C GLY A 179 34.26 11.44 -7.16
N VAL A 180 34.58 10.15 -7.28
CA VAL A 180 35.79 9.63 -7.91
C VAL A 180 35.33 8.93 -9.19
N ALA A 181 35.75 9.44 -10.35
CA ALA A 181 35.39 8.86 -11.64
C ALA A 181 35.76 7.37 -11.69
N PRO A 182 34.80 6.44 -11.87
CA PRO A 182 35.14 5.06 -12.12
C PRO A 182 35.55 4.92 -13.58
N THR A 183 36.78 4.46 -13.74
CA THR A 183 37.38 3.89 -14.95
C THR A 183 36.39 3.02 -15.72
N SER A 184 36.44 3.14 -17.05
CA SER A 184 35.61 2.45 -18.05
C SER A 184 35.11 1.07 -17.64
N ARG A 185 33.79 0.94 -17.41
CA ARG A 185 33.11 -0.35 -17.54
C ARG A 185 33.18 -0.75 -19.02
N GLY A 186 33.68 -1.96 -19.28
CA GLY A 186 33.91 -2.44 -20.64
C GLY A 186 32.63 -2.43 -21.50
N PRO A 187 32.77 -2.36 -22.83
CA PRO A 187 31.65 -2.18 -23.77
C PRO A 187 30.63 -3.33 -23.83
N THR A 188 30.79 -4.41 -23.05
CA THR A 188 30.03 -5.66 -23.20
C THR A 188 29.27 -6.14 -21.98
N GLU A 189 29.33 -5.46 -20.83
CA GLU A 189 28.57 -5.86 -19.65
C GLU A 189 27.26 -5.07 -19.56
N VAL A 190 26.20 -5.63 -20.14
CA VAL A 190 24.84 -5.06 -20.04
C VAL A 190 24.40 -5.14 -18.58
N CYS A 191 23.81 -4.06 -18.05
CA CYS A 191 23.35 -4.03 -16.67
C CYS A 191 22.29 -5.12 -16.44
N PRO A 192 22.37 -5.97 -15.39
CA PRO A 192 21.40 -7.06 -15.16
C PRO A 192 19.93 -6.62 -15.12
N TRP A 193 19.68 -5.37 -14.73
CA TRP A 193 18.36 -4.73 -14.80
C TRP A 193 17.84 -4.58 -16.25
N LEU A 194 18.71 -4.21 -17.17
CA LEU A 194 18.39 -4.04 -18.58
C LEU A 194 18.24 -5.39 -19.30
N ASP A 195 18.94 -6.42 -18.85
CA ASP A 195 18.73 -7.79 -19.32
C ASP A 195 17.37 -8.34 -18.88
N LEU A 196 17.02 -8.16 -17.61
CA LEU A 196 15.71 -8.57 -17.06
C LEU A 196 14.54 -7.85 -17.73
N THR A 197 14.68 -6.54 -17.94
CA THR A 197 13.62 -5.74 -18.56
C THR A 197 13.61 -5.83 -20.08
N GLN A 198 14.69 -6.32 -20.67
CA GLN A 198 14.91 -6.43 -22.12
C GLN A 198 14.73 -5.12 -22.91
N TRP A 199 14.62 -3.95 -22.26
CA TRP A 199 14.35 -2.68 -22.94
C TRP A 199 15.32 -2.35 -24.08
N PRO A 200 16.63 -2.62 -23.99
CA PRO A 200 17.55 -2.40 -25.11
C PRO A 200 17.15 -3.12 -26.40
N ARG A 201 16.60 -4.34 -26.28
CA ARG A 201 16.10 -5.11 -27.42
C ARG A 201 14.85 -4.48 -28.04
N TYR A 202 13.94 -3.96 -27.23
CA TYR A 202 12.64 -3.45 -27.71
C TYR A 202 12.65 -2.00 -28.15
N ILE A 203 13.48 -1.17 -27.53
CA ILE A 203 13.66 0.23 -27.89
C ILE A 203 14.78 0.41 -28.91
N GLY A 204 15.65 -0.61 -29.06
CA GLY A 204 16.73 -0.64 -30.02
C GLY A 204 16.27 -0.28 -31.43
N GLY A 205 17.00 0.64 -32.08
CA GLY A 205 16.65 1.18 -33.39
C GLY A 205 15.82 2.48 -33.35
N HIS A 206 15.32 2.89 -32.18
CA HIS A 206 14.61 4.16 -32.02
C HIS A 206 15.43 5.17 -31.20
N GLY A 207 15.35 6.46 -31.55
CA GLY A 207 15.96 7.52 -30.77
C GLY A 207 15.23 7.74 -29.44
N PHE A 208 15.97 7.89 -28.34
CA PHE A 208 15.39 8.05 -26.99
C PHE A 208 14.41 9.21 -26.88
N THR A 209 14.68 10.32 -27.58
CA THR A 209 13.78 11.48 -27.61
C THR A 209 12.45 11.14 -28.27
N ALA A 210 12.47 10.46 -29.42
CA ALA A 210 11.27 10.07 -30.14
C ALA A 210 10.41 9.08 -29.32
N VAL A 211 11.06 8.14 -28.64
CA VAL A 211 10.42 7.18 -27.74
C VAL A 211 9.77 7.89 -26.55
N ALA A 212 10.48 8.83 -25.92
CA ALA A 212 9.96 9.59 -24.79
C ALA A 212 8.76 10.48 -25.19
N GLN A 213 8.76 11.03 -26.41
CA GLN A 213 7.67 11.85 -26.94
C GLN A 213 6.35 11.08 -27.07
N LEU A 214 6.39 9.77 -27.37
CA LEU A 214 5.18 8.95 -27.43
C LEU A 214 4.40 9.01 -26.11
N GLY A 215 5.09 8.98 -24.98
CA GLY A 215 4.50 9.09 -23.64
C GLY A 215 4.61 10.49 -23.01
N ALA A 216 4.79 11.57 -23.78
CA ALA A 216 4.80 12.92 -23.24
C ALA A 216 3.39 13.38 -22.82
N LEU A 217 3.29 14.33 -21.89
CA LEU A 217 2.00 14.99 -21.61
C LEU A 217 1.57 15.79 -22.85
N PRO A 218 0.25 15.93 -23.09
CA PRO A 218 -0.23 16.63 -24.27
C PRO A 218 -0.10 18.14 -24.11
N ASP A 219 0.15 18.82 -25.22
CA ASP A 219 0.06 20.27 -25.29
C ASP A 219 -1.39 20.65 -25.63
N PRO A 220 -2.10 21.45 -24.78
CA PRO A 220 -3.50 21.81 -25.03
C PRO A 220 -3.76 22.57 -26.33
N THR A 221 -2.75 23.24 -26.88
CA THR A 221 -2.87 24.03 -28.12
C THR A 221 -2.74 23.16 -29.37
N THR A 222 -1.86 22.16 -29.34
CA THR A 222 -1.59 21.30 -30.50
C THR A 222 -2.33 19.97 -30.44
N GLU A 223 -2.60 19.46 -29.24
CA GLU A 223 -3.27 18.18 -28.98
C GLU A 223 -4.50 18.36 -28.06
N PRO A 224 -5.49 19.20 -28.43
CA PRO A 224 -6.61 19.54 -27.54
C PRO A 224 -7.43 18.30 -27.13
N VAL A 225 -7.57 17.32 -28.03
CA VAL A 225 -8.30 16.05 -27.76
C VAL A 225 -7.61 15.27 -26.65
N LEU A 226 -6.28 15.10 -26.73
CA LEU A 226 -5.53 14.43 -25.67
C LEU A 226 -5.50 15.24 -24.38
N ALA A 227 -5.48 16.58 -24.44
CA ALA A 227 -5.57 17.41 -23.25
C ALA A 227 -6.89 17.21 -22.51
N ALA A 228 -8.02 17.11 -23.23
CA ALA A 228 -9.32 16.79 -22.64
C ALA A 228 -9.33 15.40 -21.98
N VAL A 229 -8.72 14.40 -22.62
CA VAL A 229 -8.54 13.05 -22.07
C VAL A 229 -7.64 13.07 -20.82
N ALA A 230 -6.54 13.80 -20.85
CA ALA A 230 -5.63 13.91 -19.71
C ALA A 230 -6.32 14.55 -18.49
N GLU A 231 -7.16 15.57 -18.71
CA GLU A 231 -7.95 16.17 -17.64
C GLU A 231 -9.03 15.20 -17.12
N SER A 232 -9.61 14.37 -17.98
CA SER A 232 -10.51 13.27 -17.59
C SER A 232 -9.83 12.28 -16.62
N VAL A 233 -8.60 11.85 -16.92
CA VAL A 233 -7.80 11.03 -15.99
C VAL A 233 -7.61 11.73 -14.64
N ALA A 234 -7.33 13.03 -14.65
CA ALA A 234 -7.16 13.81 -13.42
C ALA A 234 -8.46 13.91 -12.59
N ARG A 235 -9.61 14.06 -13.24
CA ARG A 235 -10.92 14.01 -12.56
C ARG A 235 -11.20 12.64 -11.96
N LEU A 236 -11.00 11.55 -12.71
CA LEU A 236 -11.20 10.18 -12.23
C LEU A 236 -10.36 9.87 -10.99
N VAL A 237 -9.08 10.24 -11.00
CA VAL A 237 -8.20 10.06 -9.83
C VAL A 237 -8.66 10.90 -8.64
N ARG A 238 -9.11 12.15 -8.85
CA ARG A 238 -9.69 12.98 -7.79
C ARG A 238 -10.96 12.36 -7.19
N HIS A 239 -11.87 11.85 -8.04
CA HIS A 239 -13.09 11.17 -7.59
C HIS A 239 -12.78 9.89 -6.79
N ALA A 240 -11.81 9.10 -7.22
CA ALA A 240 -11.36 7.92 -6.49
C ALA A 240 -10.82 8.30 -5.11
N CYS A 241 -9.91 9.29 -5.05
CA CYS A 241 -9.38 9.79 -3.79
C CYS A 241 -10.47 10.35 -2.86
N GLY A 242 -11.45 11.07 -3.40
CA GLY A 242 -12.62 11.57 -2.66
C GLY A 242 -13.45 10.43 -2.06
N SER A 243 -13.77 9.41 -2.87
CA SER A 243 -14.54 8.25 -2.44
C SER A 243 -13.88 7.46 -1.30
N ILE A 244 -12.54 7.38 -1.31
CA ILE A 244 -11.79 6.73 -0.23
C ILE A 244 -11.81 7.62 1.04
N ARG A 245 -11.64 8.94 0.91
CA ARG A 245 -11.70 9.89 2.04
C ARG A 245 -13.08 9.88 2.71
N GLU A 246 -14.14 9.75 1.93
CA GLU A 246 -15.54 9.63 2.39
C GLU A 246 -15.87 8.26 3.02
N ARG A 247 -14.89 7.34 3.14
CA ARG A 247 -15.04 5.98 3.68
C ARG A 247 -16.07 5.10 2.95
N LYS A 248 -16.43 5.42 1.70
CA LYS A 248 -17.28 4.54 0.87
C LYS A 248 -16.65 3.16 0.66
N ILE A 249 -15.32 3.07 0.76
CA ILE A 249 -14.55 1.82 0.73
C ILE A 249 -13.48 1.88 1.83
N LYS A 250 -13.35 0.83 2.65
CA LYS A 250 -12.18 0.65 3.53
C LYS A 250 -10.99 0.27 2.67
N SER A 251 -10.23 1.26 2.21
CA SER A 251 -9.00 1.06 1.45
C SER A 251 -7.81 1.60 2.23
N SER A 252 -6.78 0.77 2.42
CA SER A 252 -5.50 1.13 3.06
C SER A 252 -4.59 1.97 2.15
N THR A 253 -5.05 2.41 0.98
CA THR A 253 -4.21 3.07 -0.03
C THR A 253 -4.11 4.60 0.10
N SER A 254 -4.89 5.24 1.00
CA SER A 254 -5.06 6.71 1.01
C SER A 254 -4.66 7.42 2.31
N SER A 255 -4.19 6.72 3.33
CA SER A 255 -3.85 7.33 4.62
C SER A 255 -2.43 7.88 4.63
N GLY A 256 -2.19 8.99 3.91
CA GLY A 256 -0.99 9.83 4.15
C GLY A 256 -0.31 10.50 2.95
N LEU A 257 -0.76 10.29 1.72
CA LEU A 257 -0.12 10.91 0.54
C LEU A 257 -0.55 12.37 0.35
N THR A 258 0.42 13.25 0.09
CA THR A 258 0.17 14.68 -0.20
C THR A 258 -0.49 14.86 -1.56
N ASP A 259 -1.29 15.92 -1.71
CA ASP A 259 -1.90 16.31 -3.00
C ASP A 259 -0.85 16.46 -4.12
N THR A 260 0.37 16.89 -3.78
CA THR A 260 1.51 16.98 -4.72
C THR A 260 1.98 15.62 -5.23
N THR A 261 1.89 14.57 -4.41
CA THR A 261 2.27 13.21 -4.80
C THR A 261 1.22 12.60 -5.74
N TYR A 262 -0.06 12.81 -5.45
CA TYR A 262 -1.15 12.38 -6.34
C TYR A 262 -1.06 13.03 -7.71
N ARG A 263 -0.77 14.35 -7.80
CA ARG A 263 -0.56 15.01 -9.10
C ARG A 263 0.55 14.35 -9.91
N ARG A 264 1.70 14.06 -9.30
CA ARG A 264 2.82 13.37 -9.96
C ARG A 264 2.43 11.96 -10.41
N TYR A 265 1.66 11.25 -9.60
CA TYR A 265 1.21 9.89 -9.93
C TYR A 265 0.22 9.90 -11.09
N THR A 266 -0.77 10.81 -11.06
CA THR A 266 -1.72 11.03 -12.15
C THR A 266 -1.01 11.29 -13.47
N GLN A 267 0.07 12.09 -13.47
CA GLN A 267 0.84 12.36 -14.68
C GLN A 267 1.42 11.09 -15.32
N VAL A 268 1.81 10.08 -14.53
CA VAL A 268 2.30 8.81 -15.10
C VAL A 268 1.21 8.08 -15.87
N TRP A 269 -0.03 8.09 -15.36
CA TRP A 269 -1.15 7.48 -16.07
C TRP A 269 -1.62 8.30 -17.27
N GLN A 270 -1.61 9.63 -17.18
CA GLN A 270 -1.86 10.51 -18.32
C GLN A 270 -0.89 10.20 -19.47
N ARG A 271 0.38 10.01 -19.14
CA ARG A 271 1.43 9.61 -20.11
C ARG A 271 1.15 8.23 -20.72
N LEU A 272 0.61 7.26 -19.97
CA LEU A 272 0.18 5.96 -20.50
C LEU A 272 -0.96 6.13 -21.52
N VAL A 273 -1.98 6.92 -21.20
CA VAL A 273 -3.10 7.15 -22.10
C VAL A 273 -2.66 7.90 -23.36
N CYS A 274 -1.77 8.89 -23.22
CA CYS A 274 -1.17 9.58 -24.36
C CYS A 274 -0.34 8.64 -25.22
N PHE A 275 0.45 7.76 -24.60
CA PHE A 275 1.18 6.72 -25.30
C PHE A 275 0.24 5.85 -26.13
N ALA A 276 -0.77 5.27 -25.50
CA ALA A 276 -1.73 4.38 -26.16
C ALA A 276 -2.47 5.07 -27.31
N TYR A 277 -2.89 6.32 -27.12
CA TYR A 277 -3.51 7.12 -28.18
C TYR A 277 -2.53 7.37 -29.33
N ARG A 278 -1.33 7.89 -29.04
CA ARG A 278 -0.36 8.27 -30.07
C ARG A 278 0.14 7.07 -30.84
N THR A 279 0.28 5.90 -30.23
CA THR A 279 0.73 4.68 -30.90
C THR A 279 -0.41 3.88 -31.54
N GLY A 280 -1.67 4.15 -31.15
CA GLY A 280 -2.86 3.59 -31.78
C GLY A 280 -3.26 4.28 -33.08
N GLN A 281 -2.66 5.42 -33.42
CA GLN A 281 -2.91 6.11 -34.69
C GLN A 281 -2.19 5.41 -35.86
N PRO A 282 -2.78 5.36 -37.06
CA PRO A 282 -2.15 4.73 -38.23
C PRO A 282 -0.86 5.44 -38.69
N ASN A 283 -0.71 6.73 -38.38
CA ASN A 283 0.35 7.61 -38.89
C ASN A 283 1.42 7.98 -37.84
N SER A 284 1.59 7.18 -36.79
CA SER A 284 2.57 7.48 -35.74
C SER A 284 4.00 7.44 -36.30
N PRO A 285 4.81 8.50 -36.12
CA PRO A 285 6.14 8.59 -36.70
C PRO A 285 7.13 7.60 -36.07
N THR A 286 6.90 7.22 -34.82
CA THR A 286 7.66 6.18 -34.13
C THR A 286 6.74 5.00 -33.83
N ARG A 287 6.86 3.92 -34.62
CA ARG A 287 6.08 2.69 -34.39
C ARG A 287 6.80 1.78 -33.41
N LEU A 288 6.34 1.78 -32.17
CA LEU A 288 6.63 0.70 -31.23
C LEU A 288 5.52 -0.34 -31.38
N ASN A 289 5.83 -1.48 -32.01
CA ASN A 289 4.87 -2.51 -32.40
C ASN A 289 4.14 -3.16 -31.20
N HIS A 290 3.03 -2.61 -30.76
CA HIS A 290 2.15 -3.22 -29.75
C HIS A 290 0.78 -3.49 -30.36
N SER A 291 0.02 -4.36 -29.71
CA SER A 291 -1.29 -4.78 -30.20
C SER A 291 -2.36 -4.32 -29.21
N LEU A 292 -3.18 -3.37 -29.64
CA LEU A 292 -4.42 -3.06 -28.93
C LEU A 292 -5.40 -4.22 -29.16
N THR A 293 -5.97 -4.75 -28.07
CA THR A 293 -7.05 -5.72 -28.21
C THR A 293 -8.28 -5.08 -28.86
N ARG A 294 -9.19 -5.88 -29.42
CA ARG A 294 -10.44 -5.36 -30.02
C ARG A 294 -11.21 -4.44 -29.05
N ALA A 295 -11.24 -4.81 -27.76
CA ALA A 295 -11.87 -4.00 -26.72
C ALA A 295 -11.12 -2.67 -26.50
N GLN A 296 -9.78 -2.72 -26.38
CA GLN A 296 -8.96 -1.53 -26.19
C GLN A 296 -9.09 -0.55 -27.37
N SER A 297 -9.08 -1.04 -28.61
CA SER A 297 -9.30 -0.22 -29.80
C SER A 297 -10.70 0.41 -29.83
N ALA A 298 -11.74 -0.35 -29.51
CA ALA A 298 -13.11 0.18 -29.45
C ALA A 298 -13.25 1.28 -28.38
N TRP A 299 -12.68 1.08 -27.20
CA TRP A 299 -12.68 2.09 -26.14
C TRP A 299 -11.82 3.31 -26.49
N LEU A 300 -10.70 3.14 -27.18
CA LEU A 300 -9.89 4.26 -27.67
C LEU A 300 -10.64 5.11 -28.70
N CYS A 301 -11.38 4.47 -29.62
CA CYS A 301 -12.27 5.18 -30.56
C CYS A 301 -13.35 5.96 -29.80
N CYS A 302 -14.08 5.30 -28.90
CA CYS A 302 -15.11 5.94 -28.09
C CYS A 302 -14.56 7.12 -27.27
N LEU A 303 -13.41 6.93 -26.61
CA LEU A 303 -12.70 7.96 -25.86
C LEU A 303 -12.39 9.19 -26.73
N THR A 304 -11.92 8.95 -27.95
CA THR A 304 -11.57 10.01 -28.92
C THR A 304 -12.82 10.79 -29.34
N ASP A 305 -13.92 10.11 -29.63
CA ASP A 305 -15.16 10.73 -30.05
C ASP A 305 -15.79 11.56 -28.92
N ARG A 306 -15.79 11.05 -27.68
CA ARG A 306 -16.27 11.80 -26.51
C ARG A 306 -15.39 13.00 -26.19
N ALA A 307 -14.08 12.89 -26.38
CA ALA A 307 -13.16 14.00 -26.15
C ALA A 307 -13.39 15.14 -27.16
N ARG A 308 -13.72 14.82 -28.42
CA ARG A 308 -14.13 15.81 -29.43
C ARG A 308 -15.46 16.47 -29.08
N ALA A 309 -16.45 15.69 -28.64
CA ALA A 309 -17.75 16.23 -28.24
C ALA A 309 -17.66 17.25 -27.08
N VAL A 310 -16.74 17.06 -26.13
CA VAL A 310 -16.49 18.01 -25.03
C VAL A 310 -15.91 19.35 -25.51
N GLN A 311 -15.29 19.37 -26.70
CA GLN A 311 -14.71 20.60 -27.27
C GLN A 311 -15.74 21.42 -28.06
N GLU A 312 -16.89 20.83 -28.39
CA GLU A 312 -17.93 21.55 -29.10
C GLU A 312 -18.56 22.60 -28.16
N PRO A 313 -18.76 23.85 -28.65
CA PRO A 313 -19.39 24.88 -27.84
C PRO A 313 -20.86 24.52 -27.57
N GLY A 314 -21.17 24.25 -26.30
CA GLY A 314 -22.51 23.88 -25.84
C GLY A 314 -22.92 24.64 -24.57
N GLU A 315 -24.21 24.60 -24.26
CA GLU A 315 -24.75 25.07 -22.97
C GLU A 315 -24.15 24.28 -21.81
N GLY A 316 -24.01 24.91 -20.64
CA GLY A 316 -23.31 24.33 -19.48
C GLY A 316 -23.80 22.94 -19.04
N HIS A 317 -25.08 22.63 -19.22
CA HIS A 317 -25.62 21.29 -18.93
C HIS A 317 -25.12 20.22 -19.91
N ARG A 318 -25.14 20.53 -21.22
CA ARG A 318 -24.62 19.64 -22.28
C ARG A 318 -23.12 19.40 -22.12
N THR A 319 -22.38 20.42 -21.69
CA THR A 319 -20.95 20.30 -21.39
C THR A 319 -20.67 19.37 -20.21
N ALA A 320 -21.46 19.44 -19.13
CA ALA A 320 -21.31 18.56 -17.97
C ALA A 320 -21.62 17.08 -18.32
N GLU A 321 -22.68 16.85 -19.11
CA GLU A 321 -23.03 15.51 -19.58
C GLU A 321 -21.95 14.93 -20.51
N ALA A 322 -21.46 15.71 -21.48
CA ALA A 322 -20.37 15.29 -22.35
C ALA A 322 -19.09 14.96 -21.56
N GLN A 323 -18.78 15.73 -20.51
CA GLN A 323 -17.67 15.45 -19.61
C GLN A 323 -17.85 14.14 -18.83
N ALA A 324 -19.04 13.86 -18.33
CA ALA A 324 -19.34 12.61 -17.63
C ALA A 324 -19.19 11.39 -18.56
N LEU A 325 -19.64 11.50 -19.81
CA LEU A 325 -19.47 10.48 -20.84
C LEU A 325 -18.00 10.27 -21.21
N LEU A 326 -17.21 11.34 -21.31
CA LEU A 326 -15.76 11.28 -21.50
C LEU A 326 -15.08 10.57 -20.32
N ASP A 327 -15.44 10.92 -19.09
CA ASP A 327 -14.90 10.30 -17.87
C ASP A 327 -15.23 8.80 -17.80
N GLN A 328 -16.42 8.40 -18.26
CA GLN A 328 -16.78 6.99 -18.40
C GLN A 328 -15.96 6.27 -19.45
N ALA A 329 -15.84 6.82 -20.66
CA ALA A 329 -15.03 6.21 -21.71
C ALA A 329 -13.56 6.11 -21.29
N CYS A 330 -13.02 7.11 -20.58
CA CYS A 330 -11.65 7.12 -20.09
C CYS A 330 -11.41 6.06 -19.00
N LEU A 331 -12.39 5.84 -18.12
CA LEU A 331 -12.32 4.79 -17.12
C LEU A 331 -12.36 3.40 -17.76
N TYR A 332 -13.32 3.13 -18.65
CA TYR A 332 -13.40 1.83 -19.33
C TYR A 332 -12.17 1.55 -20.19
N PHE A 333 -11.66 2.55 -20.91
CA PHE A 333 -10.39 2.42 -21.62
C PHE A 333 -9.26 2.05 -20.66
N SER A 334 -9.12 2.74 -19.54
CA SER A 334 -8.07 2.47 -18.55
C SER A 334 -8.19 1.07 -17.93
N ILE A 335 -9.41 0.62 -17.61
CA ILE A 335 -9.65 -0.75 -17.11
C ILE A 335 -9.33 -1.78 -18.20
N SER A 336 -9.68 -1.50 -19.47
CA SER A 336 -9.35 -2.40 -20.58
C SER A 336 -7.85 -2.53 -20.84
N LEU A 337 -7.05 -1.49 -20.53
CA LEU A 337 -5.58 -1.56 -20.59
C LEU A 337 -5.01 -2.48 -19.50
N LEU A 338 -5.66 -2.53 -18.33
CA LEU A 338 -5.31 -3.42 -17.23
C LEU A 338 -5.78 -4.86 -17.48
N ASP A 339 -6.92 -5.05 -18.14
CA ASP A 339 -7.44 -6.36 -18.59
C ASP A 339 -6.77 -6.80 -19.90
N HIS A 340 -5.44 -6.93 -19.87
CA HIS A 340 -4.66 -7.48 -20.98
C HIS A 340 -4.05 -8.82 -20.56
N THR A 341 -4.40 -9.88 -21.27
CA THR A 341 -3.84 -11.21 -21.02
C THR A 341 -2.41 -11.30 -21.57
N LEU A 342 -1.43 -11.42 -20.69
CA LEU A 342 -0.02 -11.54 -21.07
C LEU A 342 0.28 -13.00 -21.46
N ARG A 343 0.18 -13.33 -22.75
CA ARG A 343 0.62 -14.62 -23.32
C ARG A 343 1.59 -14.34 -24.45
N GLY A 344 2.66 -15.13 -24.55
CA GLY A 344 3.66 -14.94 -25.61
C GLY A 344 4.55 -13.72 -25.36
N ASP A 345 4.66 -12.84 -26.36
CA ASP A 345 5.48 -11.62 -26.24
C ASP A 345 4.80 -10.60 -25.31
N LEU A 346 5.41 -10.38 -24.13
CA LEU A 346 4.92 -9.42 -23.14
C LEU A 346 4.79 -8.00 -23.69
N PHE A 347 5.56 -7.66 -24.73
CA PHE A 347 5.53 -6.33 -25.34
C PHE A 347 4.37 -6.17 -26.34
N GLU A 348 3.52 -7.18 -26.55
CA GLU A 348 2.21 -6.94 -27.19
C GLU A 348 1.32 -6.04 -26.33
N SER A 349 1.49 -6.08 -24.99
CA SER A 349 0.78 -5.20 -24.07
C SER A 349 1.25 -3.75 -24.16
N VAL A 350 0.31 -2.84 -24.39
CA VAL A 350 0.48 -1.38 -24.30
C VAL A 350 1.14 -0.95 -22.98
N VAL A 351 0.70 -1.52 -21.85
CA VAL A 351 1.20 -1.15 -20.52
C VAL A 351 2.68 -1.52 -20.36
N VAL A 352 3.05 -2.76 -20.68
CA VAL A 352 4.45 -3.24 -20.70
C VAL A 352 5.34 -2.40 -21.64
N ARG A 353 4.86 -2.05 -22.83
CA ARG A 353 5.60 -1.14 -23.73
C ARG A 353 5.79 0.25 -23.13
N PHE A 354 4.73 0.81 -22.55
CA PHE A 354 4.81 2.10 -21.88
C PHE A 354 5.77 2.08 -20.69
N LEU A 355 5.83 0.96 -19.95
CA LEU A 355 6.82 0.75 -18.89
C LEU A 355 8.25 0.84 -19.44
N ALA A 356 8.52 0.36 -20.66
CA ALA A 356 9.81 0.54 -21.33
C ALA A 356 10.07 2.01 -21.72
N VAL A 357 9.04 2.73 -22.20
CA VAL A 357 9.14 4.18 -22.49
C VAL A 357 9.50 4.98 -21.24
N LEU A 358 8.93 4.63 -20.08
CA LEU A 358 9.29 5.24 -18.79
C LEU A 358 10.74 4.96 -18.39
N GLY A 359 11.30 3.86 -18.88
CA GLY A 359 12.69 3.45 -18.70
C GLY A 359 13.71 4.32 -19.44
N VAL A 360 13.26 5.22 -20.31
CA VAL A 360 14.13 6.12 -21.07
C VAL A 360 14.36 7.45 -20.35
N ASP A 361 15.61 7.90 -20.30
CA ASP A 361 15.98 9.27 -19.98
C ASP A 361 16.42 10.00 -21.25
N ALA A 362 15.48 10.73 -21.86
CA ALA A 362 15.74 11.47 -23.11
C ALA A 362 16.73 12.63 -22.92
N ASN A 363 16.89 13.19 -21.73
CA ASN A 363 17.85 14.28 -21.52
C ASN A 363 19.28 13.73 -21.49
N ARG A 364 19.46 12.59 -20.85
CA ARG A 364 20.76 11.93 -20.72
C ARG A 364 21.06 10.96 -21.87
N GLN A 365 20.08 10.67 -22.73
CA GLN A 365 20.17 9.67 -23.80
C GLN A 365 20.64 8.29 -23.27
N VAL A 366 20.10 7.87 -22.13
CA VAL A 366 20.41 6.58 -21.49
C VAL A 366 19.15 5.93 -20.95
N TYR A 367 19.22 4.62 -20.70
CA TYR A 367 18.22 3.93 -19.89
C TYR A 367 18.36 4.32 -18.41
N ARG A 368 17.22 4.42 -17.73
CA ARG A 368 17.14 4.63 -16.29
C ARG A 368 17.59 3.39 -15.54
N ASP A 369 18.29 3.61 -14.44
CA ASP A 369 18.58 2.57 -13.47
C ASP A 369 17.32 2.19 -12.66
N ALA A 370 17.37 1.02 -12.01
CA ALA A 370 16.24 0.52 -11.23
C ALA A 370 15.76 1.51 -10.14
N CYS A 371 16.67 2.21 -9.46
CA CYS A 371 16.30 3.11 -8.37
C CYS A 371 15.53 4.33 -8.89
N SER A 372 15.99 4.96 -9.98
CA SER A 372 15.28 6.09 -10.57
C SER A 372 13.97 5.68 -11.25
N TYR A 373 13.87 4.45 -11.72
CA TYR A 373 12.66 3.91 -12.37
C TYR A 373 11.51 3.58 -11.40
N THR A 374 11.81 2.99 -10.23
CA THR A 374 10.79 2.48 -9.29
C THR A 374 9.69 3.48 -8.91
N SER A 375 10.01 4.77 -8.88
CA SER A 375 9.04 5.84 -8.60
C SER A 375 7.92 5.93 -9.64
N PHE A 376 8.23 5.68 -10.92
CA PHE A 376 7.24 5.65 -12.01
C PHE A 376 6.39 4.38 -11.95
N PHE A 377 7.01 3.23 -11.66
CA PHE A 377 6.28 1.97 -11.52
C PHE A 377 5.27 2.06 -10.36
N SER A 378 5.69 2.58 -9.21
CA SER A 378 4.81 2.80 -8.06
C SER A 378 3.65 3.74 -8.37
N ALA A 379 3.93 4.85 -9.06
CA ALA A 379 2.89 5.77 -9.52
C ALA A 379 1.86 5.08 -10.40
N LEU A 380 2.31 4.25 -11.35
CA LEU A 380 1.43 3.50 -12.25
C LEU A 380 0.55 2.51 -11.48
N VAL A 381 1.13 1.73 -10.56
CA VAL A 381 0.39 0.79 -9.72
C VAL A 381 -0.64 1.51 -8.84
N LYS A 382 -0.27 2.65 -8.24
CA LYS A 382 -1.17 3.42 -7.39
C LYS A 382 -2.35 4.01 -8.17
N VAL A 383 -2.11 4.56 -9.36
CA VAL A 383 -3.22 5.07 -10.19
C VAL A 383 -4.08 3.92 -10.71
N ALA A 384 -3.51 2.78 -11.10
CA ALA A 384 -4.28 1.59 -11.47
C ALA A 384 -5.26 1.19 -10.35
N GLN A 385 -4.76 1.11 -9.11
CA GLN A 385 -5.58 0.80 -7.93
C GLN A 385 -6.73 1.81 -7.75
N LEU A 386 -6.45 3.11 -7.90
CA LEU A 386 -7.48 4.15 -7.78
C LEU A 386 -8.55 4.04 -8.88
N LEU A 387 -8.17 3.69 -10.11
CA LEU A 387 -9.11 3.51 -11.20
C LEU A 387 -9.97 2.25 -11.03
N VAL A 388 -9.39 1.15 -10.54
CA VAL A 388 -10.13 -0.06 -10.16
C VAL A 388 -11.14 0.25 -9.05
N ILE A 389 -10.73 1.02 -8.03
CA ILE A 389 -11.63 1.51 -6.98
C ILE A 389 -12.76 2.35 -7.59
N GLN A 390 -12.44 3.26 -8.50
CA GLN A 390 -13.45 4.11 -9.15
C GLN A 390 -14.46 3.28 -9.96
N GLN A 391 -14.00 2.25 -10.67
CA GLN A 391 -14.88 1.32 -11.40
C GLN A 391 -15.83 0.58 -10.44
N ALA A 392 -15.33 0.11 -9.31
CA ALA A 392 -16.13 -0.58 -8.31
C ALA A 392 -17.18 0.34 -7.66
N VAL A 393 -16.82 1.60 -7.37
CA VAL A 393 -17.77 2.60 -6.85
C VAL A 393 -18.90 2.85 -7.84
N ARG A 394 -18.57 2.95 -9.14
CA ARG A 394 -19.57 3.17 -10.19
C ARG A 394 -20.49 1.98 -10.38
N ALA A 395 -19.93 0.77 -10.49
CA ALA A 395 -20.74 -0.45 -10.60
C ALA A 395 -21.76 -0.58 -9.46
N ALA A 396 -21.40 -0.14 -8.24
CA ALA A 396 -22.33 -0.10 -7.13
C ALA A 396 -23.37 1.02 -7.22
N ALA A 397 -22.98 2.21 -7.69
CA ALA A 397 -23.89 3.33 -7.90
C ALA A 397 -24.91 3.06 -9.02
N ASP A 398 -24.49 2.34 -10.05
CA ASP A 398 -25.31 1.93 -11.20
C ASP A 398 -26.19 0.70 -10.88
N GLY A 399 -26.04 0.11 -9.68
CA GLY A 399 -26.83 -1.04 -9.22
C GLY A 399 -26.39 -2.39 -9.80
N GLU A 400 -25.28 -2.44 -10.54
CA GLU A 400 -24.71 -3.69 -11.08
C GLU A 400 -24.21 -4.62 -9.97
N VAL A 401 -23.69 -4.05 -8.88
CA VAL A 401 -23.26 -4.79 -7.68
C VAL A 401 -23.85 -4.19 -6.41
N PRO A 402 -24.12 -4.99 -5.37
CA PRO A 402 -24.74 -4.49 -4.13
C PRO A 402 -23.83 -3.57 -3.31
N HIS A 403 -22.51 -3.73 -3.42
CA HIS A 403 -21.53 -2.90 -2.72
C HIS A 403 -20.20 -2.87 -3.49
N PRO A 404 -19.44 -1.75 -3.50
CA PRO A 404 -18.18 -1.67 -4.25
C PRO A 404 -17.16 -2.78 -3.87
N ALA A 405 -17.18 -3.25 -2.64
CA ALA A 405 -16.35 -4.38 -2.19
C ALA A 405 -16.58 -5.66 -3.01
N ALA A 406 -17.82 -5.94 -3.43
CA ALA A 406 -18.14 -7.13 -4.24
C ALA A 406 -17.47 -7.05 -5.62
N ALA A 407 -17.54 -5.90 -6.29
CA ALA A 407 -16.83 -5.68 -7.56
C ALA A 407 -15.30 -5.73 -7.38
N LEU A 408 -14.77 -5.23 -6.26
CA LEU A 408 -13.33 -5.33 -5.98
C LEU A 408 -12.87 -6.77 -5.75
N ASP A 409 -13.67 -7.60 -5.08
CA ASP A 409 -13.33 -9.00 -4.85
C ASP A 409 -13.42 -9.82 -6.14
N GLU A 410 -14.40 -9.54 -7.01
CA GLU A 410 -14.45 -10.12 -8.36
C GLU A 410 -13.23 -9.72 -9.20
N MET A 411 -12.88 -8.43 -9.22
CA MET A 411 -11.71 -7.94 -9.94
C MET A 411 -10.40 -8.52 -9.36
N ARG A 412 -10.31 -8.69 -8.04
CA ARG A 412 -9.16 -9.39 -7.42
C ARG A 412 -9.07 -10.84 -7.89
N GLY A 413 -10.19 -11.58 -7.89
CA GLY A 413 -10.22 -12.95 -8.37
C GLY A 413 -9.86 -13.10 -9.86
N ARG A 414 -10.17 -12.07 -10.67
CA ARG A 414 -9.91 -12.05 -12.11
C ARG A 414 -8.49 -11.59 -12.48
N PHE A 415 -7.92 -10.65 -11.73
CA PHE A 415 -6.68 -9.94 -12.12
C PHE A 415 -5.49 -10.13 -11.17
N MET A 416 -5.72 -10.55 -9.93
CA MET A 416 -4.64 -10.68 -8.95
C MET A 416 -4.30 -12.14 -8.70
N VAL A 417 -3.01 -12.43 -8.86
CA VAL A 417 -2.37 -13.54 -8.18
C VAL A 417 -2.41 -13.23 -6.68
N TYR A 418 -3.08 -14.04 -5.89
CA TYR A 418 -3.05 -13.90 -4.43
C TYR A 418 -2.33 -15.10 -3.84
N TRP A 419 -1.48 -14.82 -2.87
CA TRP A 419 -0.81 -15.86 -2.10
C TRP A 419 -1.71 -16.27 -0.95
N SER A 420 -1.65 -17.53 -0.54
CA SER A 420 -2.12 -17.97 0.77
C SER A 420 -1.46 -17.10 1.86
N ASP A 421 -2.13 -16.97 3.00
CA ASP A 421 -1.64 -16.15 4.11
C ASP A 421 -0.26 -16.59 4.63
N ASP A 422 0.13 -17.85 4.40
CA ASP A 422 1.44 -18.40 4.72
C ASP A 422 2.50 -18.24 3.61
N GLN A 423 2.12 -17.62 2.49
CA GLN A 423 2.93 -17.44 1.27
C GLN A 423 3.49 -18.73 0.69
N GLN A 424 2.89 -19.89 1.01
CA GLN A 424 3.30 -21.17 0.46
C GLN A 424 2.56 -21.53 -0.83
N THR A 425 1.45 -20.87 -1.12
CA THR A 425 0.56 -21.26 -2.19
C THR A 425 0.12 -20.04 -2.96
N LEU A 426 0.29 -20.08 -4.28
CA LEU A 426 -0.10 -19.04 -5.21
C LEU A 426 -1.43 -19.45 -5.86
N PHE A 427 -2.43 -18.59 -5.78
CA PHE A 427 -3.73 -18.77 -6.41
C PHE A 427 -3.87 -17.86 -7.62
N TYR A 428 -4.20 -18.44 -8.78
CA TYR A 428 -4.48 -17.71 -10.01
C TYR A 428 -5.55 -18.44 -10.82
N GLN A 429 -6.69 -17.80 -11.09
CA GLN A 429 -7.79 -18.39 -11.89
C GLN A 429 -8.22 -19.81 -11.45
N GLY A 430 -8.23 -20.07 -10.13
CA GLY A 430 -8.58 -21.38 -9.58
C GLY A 430 -7.46 -22.43 -9.63
N LEU A 431 -6.28 -22.09 -10.17
CA LEU A 431 -5.07 -22.89 -10.02
C LEU A 431 -4.41 -22.61 -8.69
N GLU A 432 -4.05 -23.67 -7.99
CA GLU A 432 -3.30 -23.67 -6.74
C GLU A 432 -1.86 -24.13 -7.01
N LEU A 433 -0.89 -23.25 -6.79
CA LEU A 433 0.52 -23.49 -7.07
C LEU A 433 1.35 -23.36 -5.79
N GLY A 434 1.76 -24.48 -5.22
CA GLY A 434 2.66 -24.50 -4.06
C GLY A 434 4.07 -23.96 -4.41
N MET A 435 4.74 -23.36 -3.44
CA MET A 435 6.13 -22.86 -3.55
C MET A 435 7.12 -23.98 -3.90
N SER A 436 6.84 -25.22 -3.50
CA SER A 436 7.58 -26.41 -3.92
C SER A 436 7.42 -26.68 -5.43
N ALA A 437 6.22 -26.51 -5.99
CA ALA A 437 5.98 -26.65 -7.42
C ALA A 437 6.62 -25.50 -8.22
N LEU A 438 6.55 -24.26 -7.71
CA LEU A 438 7.20 -23.09 -8.31
C LEU A 438 8.73 -23.19 -8.32
N ARG A 439 9.35 -23.71 -7.24
CA ARG A 439 10.80 -23.96 -7.20
C ARG A 439 11.25 -25.01 -8.21
N ASN A 440 10.44 -26.04 -8.44
CA ASN A 440 10.70 -27.03 -9.47
C ASN A 440 10.50 -26.46 -10.89
N PHE A 441 9.57 -25.53 -11.07
CA PHE A 441 9.32 -24.84 -12.35
C PHE A 441 10.45 -23.88 -12.74
N ALA A 442 11.11 -23.24 -11.77
CA ALA A 442 12.26 -22.35 -11.99
C ALA A 442 13.60 -23.09 -12.20
N GLN A 443 13.60 -24.42 -12.11
CA GLN A 443 14.77 -25.29 -12.37
C GLN A 443 14.72 -25.96 -13.76
N LEU A 444 13.69 -25.65 -14.57
CA LEU A 444 13.60 -25.93 -16.01
C LEU A 444 13.96 -24.67 -16.78
#